data_AF-A0A483GC65-F1
#
_entry.id   AF-A0A483GC65-F1
#
_cell.length_a   1.000
_cell.length_b   1.000
_cell.length_c   1.000
_cell.angle_alpha   90.00
_cell.angle_beta   90.00
_cell.angle_gamma   90.00
#
_symmetry.space_group_name_H-M   'P 1'
#
loop_
_entity.id
_entity.type
_entity.pdbx_description
1 polymer ?
#
loop_
_entity_poly.entity_id
_entity_poly.type
_entity_poly.pdbx_seq_one_letter_code
_entity_poly.pdbx_strand_id
1 'polypeptide(L)'
;MIDNRTVSAIDLALQKHPTQVGDLFAAIRHGRMKRCFSRDTAIRYLAFFMTSRAFGRSGFKQRYPDVQVIHPLNPELSSWQRGAVTIEYFNAHQRTVRRLRRILARKREMQKWCKKWDAMHDRYVKEREELQACKPAEVRNASEHA
;
A
#
# COMPACT_ATOMS: atom_id res chain seq x y z
N MET A 1 3.30 -7.03 15.19
CA MET A 1 4.54 -6.23 15.21
C MET A 1 4.84 -5.80 13.78
N ILE A 2 4.85 -4.49 13.51
CA ILE A 2 5.22 -3.98 12.19
C ILE A 2 6.75 -3.97 12.14
N ASP A 3 7.35 -4.74 11.22
CA ASP A 3 8.79 -4.70 11.01
C ASP A 3 9.17 -3.37 10.35
N ASN A 4 9.80 -2.48 11.13
CA ASN A 4 10.25 -1.16 10.72
C ASN A 4 11.15 -1.19 9.47
N ARG A 5 11.83 -2.32 9.20
CA ARG A 5 12.67 -2.52 8.01
C ARG A 5 11.87 -2.51 6.71
N THR A 6 10.56 -2.78 6.78
CA THR A 6 9.68 -2.92 5.61
C THR A 6 8.59 -1.86 5.54
N VAL A 7 8.51 -0.96 6.52
CA VAL A 7 7.52 0.12 6.56
C VAL A 7 7.73 1.07 5.37
N SER A 8 6.66 1.36 4.64
CA SER A 8 6.70 2.39 3.61
C SER A 8 5.46 3.26 3.61
N ALA A 9 5.53 4.40 2.92
CA ALA A 9 4.41 5.31 2.75
C ALA A 9 3.16 4.64 2.13
N ILE A 10 3.32 3.49 1.46
CA ILE A 10 2.20 2.70 0.93
C ILE A 10 1.46 1.97 2.04
N ASP A 11 2.12 1.54 3.12
CA ASP A 11 1.43 0.89 4.25
C ASP A 11 0.61 1.92 5.02
N LEU A 12 1.13 3.15 5.16
CA LEU A 12 0.37 4.25 5.74
C LEU A 12 -0.88 4.56 4.88
N ALA A 13 -0.76 4.42 3.56
CA ALA A 13 -1.82 4.70 2.62
C ALA A 13 -2.81 3.53 2.39
N LEU A 14 -2.41 2.30 2.70
CA LEU A 14 -3.25 1.10 2.62
C LEU A 14 -3.22 0.39 3.96
N GLN A 15 -4.18 0.73 4.80
CA GLN A 15 -4.29 0.17 6.14
C GLN A 15 -5.23 -1.03 6.12
N LYS A 16 -4.91 -2.03 6.95
CA LYS A 16 -5.73 -3.21 7.19
C LYS A 16 -6.19 -3.17 8.64
N HIS A 17 -7.49 -3.24 8.86
CA HIS A 17 -8.11 -3.29 10.18
C HIS A 17 -8.89 -4.61 10.31
N PRO A 18 -8.46 -5.54 11.17
CA PRO A 18 -9.26 -6.72 11.47
C PRO A 18 -10.52 -6.28 12.24
N THR A 19 -11.69 -6.70 11.78
CA THR A 19 -12.98 -6.48 12.46
C THR A 19 -13.66 -7.82 12.71
N GLN A 20 -14.66 -7.86 13.60
CA GLN A 20 -15.40 -9.09 13.94
C GLN A 20 -16.05 -9.76 12.71
N VAL A 21 -16.41 -8.97 11.68
CA VAL A 21 -17.11 -9.42 10.47
C VAL A 21 -16.14 -9.64 9.29
N GLY A 22 -14.84 -9.41 9.50
CA GLY A 22 -13.80 -9.60 8.49
C GLY A 22 -12.80 -8.45 8.39
N ASP A 23 -11.92 -8.53 7.39
CA ASP A 23 -10.87 -7.53 7.18
C ASP A 23 -11.41 -6.27 6.49
N LEU A 24 -11.28 -5.11 7.13
CA LEU A 24 -11.56 -3.82 6.55
C LEU A 24 -10.28 -3.17 6.02
N PHE A 25 -10.30 -2.72 4.77
CA PHE A 25 -9.18 -2.02 4.14
C PHE A 25 -9.47 -0.53 4.01
N ALA A 26 -8.51 0.32 4.38
CA ALA A 26 -8.64 1.76 4.22
C ALA A 26 -7.58 2.29 3.25
N ALA A 27 -8.03 2.94 2.17
CA ALA A 27 -7.18 3.72 1.29
C ALA A 27 -7.15 5.17 1.79
N ILE A 28 -5.97 5.69 2.12
CA ILE A 28 -5.79 7.03 2.69
C ILE A 28 -4.67 7.75 1.95
N ARG A 29 -5.00 8.82 1.23
CA ARG A 29 -3.97 9.64 0.56
C ARG A 29 -4.54 11.01 0.21
N HIS A 30 -3.68 12.04 0.25
CA HIS A 30 -4.01 13.40 -0.20
C HIS A 30 -5.28 13.97 0.46
N GLY A 31 -5.45 13.74 1.78
CA GLY A 31 -6.62 14.20 2.53
C GLY A 31 -7.92 13.44 2.24
N ARG A 32 -7.87 12.39 1.40
CA ARG A 32 -9.01 11.52 1.09
C ARG A 32 -8.86 10.18 1.79
N MET A 33 -9.97 9.66 2.29
CA MET A 33 -10.07 8.34 2.90
C MET A 33 -11.26 7.58 2.29
N LYS A 34 -11.05 6.31 1.93
CA LYS A 34 -12.13 5.38 1.58
C LYS A 34 -11.94 4.05 2.30
N ARG A 35 -12.98 3.62 3.01
CA ARG A 35 -13.09 2.28 3.59
C ARG A 35 -13.63 1.31 2.53
N CYS A 36 -13.04 0.13 2.46
CA CYS A 36 -13.31 -0.89 1.46
C CYS A 36 -13.31 -2.27 2.13
N PHE A 37 -14.26 -3.11 1.74
CA PHE A 37 -14.33 -4.50 2.22
C PHE A 37 -13.39 -5.46 1.50
N SER A 38 -12.70 -4.98 0.44
CA SER A 38 -11.71 -5.78 -0.27
C SER A 38 -10.41 -5.01 -0.49
N ARG A 39 -9.31 -5.75 -0.47
CA ARG A 39 -7.97 -5.21 -0.74
C ARG A 39 -7.86 -4.67 -2.16
N ASP A 40 -8.45 -5.35 -3.14
CA ASP A 40 -8.38 -4.90 -4.54
C ASP A 40 -9.08 -3.54 -4.73
N THR A 41 -10.26 -3.39 -4.13
CA THR A 41 -11.00 -2.13 -4.16
C THR A 41 -10.21 -1.02 -3.46
N ALA A 42 -9.59 -1.29 -2.31
CA ALA A 42 -8.73 -0.32 -1.65
C ALA A 42 -7.54 0.12 -2.53
N ILE A 43 -6.89 -0.81 -3.24
CA ILE A 43 -5.79 -0.49 -4.17
C ILE A 43 -6.29 0.39 -5.32
N ARG A 44 -7.46 0.09 -5.89
CA ARG A 44 -8.08 0.91 -6.95
C ARG A 44 -8.40 2.33 -6.45
N TYR A 45 -8.97 2.46 -5.25
CA TYR A 45 -9.23 3.78 -4.68
C TYR A 45 -7.95 4.55 -4.34
N LEU A 46 -6.91 3.89 -3.84
CA LEU A 46 -5.61 4.52 -3.64
C LEU A 46 -5.06 5.04 -4.98
N ALA A 47 -5.08 4.21 -6.02
CA ALA A 47 -4.65 4.62 -7.36
C ALA A 47 -5.47 5.82 -7.85
N PHE A 48 -6.79 5.80 -7.65
CA PHE A 48 -7.68 6.92 -7.99
C PHE A 48 -7.29 8.22 -7.27
N PHE A 49 -6.97 8.17 -5.97
CA PHE A 49 -6.52 9.35 -5.23
C PHE A 49 -5.21 9.90 -5.78
N MET A 50 -4.25 9.03 -6.08
CA MET A 50 -2.96 9.42 -6.63
C MET A 50 -3.09 10.01 -8.04
N THR A 51 -3.84 9.35 -8.93
CA THR A 51 -4.00 9.80 -10.31
C THR A 51 -4.84 11.06 -10.43
N SER A 52 -5.93 11.18 -9.66
CA SER A 52 -6.76 12.39 -9.66
C SER A 52 -5.98 13.60 -9.15
N ARG A 53 -5.15 13.42 -8.10
CA ARG A 53 -4.29 14.49 -7.59
C ARG A 53 -3.23 14.91 -8.62
N ALA A 54 -2.64 13.95 -9.34
CA ALA A 54 -1.67 14.24 -10.38
C ALA A 54 -2.29 15.04 -11.53
N PHE A 55 -3.44 14.60 -12.05
CA PHE A 55 -4.17 15.28 -13.13
C PHE A 55 -4.61 16.70 -12.72
N GLY A 56 -5.13 16.85 -11.50
CA GLY A 56 -5.51 18.16 -10.97
C GLY A 56 -4.33 19.13 -10.81
N ARG A 57 -3.09 18.64 -10.67
CA ARG A 57 -1.88 19.48 -10.63
C ARG A 57 -1.29 19.79 -12.00
N SER A 58 -1.49 18.91 -12.98
CA SER A 58 -0.94 19.06 -14.33
C SER A 58 -1.89 19.77 -15.31
N GLY A 59 -3.13 20.07 -14.90
CA GLY A 59 -4.12 20.71 -15.75
C GLY A 59 -4.81 19.76 -16.75
N PHE A 60 -4.44 18.47 -16.77
CA PHE A 60 -5.13 17.48 -17.60
C PHE A 60 -6.53 17.21 -17.06
N LYS A 61 -7.52 17.21 -17.95
CA LYS A 61 -8.90 16.89 -17.60
C LYS A 61 -9.08 15.39 -17.39
N GLN A 62 -9.65 15.01 -16.25
CA GLN A 62 -10.00 13.62 -15.95
C GLN A 62 -11.22 13.15 -16.75
N ARG A 63 -12.16 14.07 -17.00
CA ARG A 63 -13.40 13.85 -17.76
C ARG A 63 -13.60 15.01 -18.71
N TYR A 64 -13.85 14.72 -19.97
CA TYR A 64 -14.03 15.72 -21.03
C TYR A 64 -14.56 15.06 -22.31
N PRO A 65 -15.36 15.74 -23.15
CA PRO A 65 -16.02 17.02 -22.89
C PRO A 65 -17.28 16.86 -22.03
N ASP A 66 -17.58 17.86 -21.20
CA ASP A 66 -18.90 17.96 -20.57
C ASP A 66 -19.91 18.35 -21.65
N VAL A 67 -21.03 17.64 -21.71
CA VAL A 67 -22.04 17.77 -22.77
C VAL A 67 -23.35 18.23 -22.15
N GLN A 68 -23.97 19.25 -22.74
CA GLN A 68 -25.32 19.64 -22.38
C GLN A 68 -26.29 18.64 -22.99
N VAL A 69 -27.03 17.92 -22.15
CA VAL A 69 -28.09 17.02 -22.62
C VAL A 69 -29.39 17.78 -22.57
N ILE A 70 -29.90 18.09 -23.75
CA ILE A 70 -31.18 18.80 -23.95
C ILE A 70 -32.30 17.79 -23.78
N HIS A 71 -33.23 18.05 -22.85
CA HIS A 71 -34.38 17.17 -22.68
C HIS A 71 -35.36 17.38 -23.85
N PRO A 72 -35.76 16.31 -24.57
CA PRO A 72 -36.43 16.43 -25.87
C PRO A 72 -37.80 17.10 -25.82
N LEU A 73 -38.51 17.00 -24.68
CA LEU A 73 -39.87 17.52 -24.51
C LEU A 73 -39.96 18.80 -23.67
N ASN A 74 -38.94 19.08 -22.85
CA ASN A 74 -38.99 20.14 -21.83
C ASN A 74 -37.61 20.80 -21.72
N PRO A 75 -37.35 21.91 -22.44
CA PRO A 75 -36.04 22.56 -22.46
C PRO A 75 -35.53 22.96 -21.07
N GLU A 76 -36.41 23.25 -20.12
CA GLU A 76 -36.06 23.59 -18.72
C GLU A 76 -35.42 22.44 -17.92
N LEU A 77 -35.61 21.18 -18.35
CA LEU A 77 -34.97 20.00 -17.77
C LEU A 77 -33.60 19.68 -18.37
N SER A 78 -33.10 20.53 -19.28
CA SER A 78 -31.77 20.35 -19.88
C SER A 78 -30.69 20.49 -18.82
N SER A 79 -29.78 19.52 -18.75
CA SER A 79 -28.74 19.48 -17.72
C SER A 79 -27.36 19.25 -18.31
N TRP A 80 -26.35 19.81 -17.65
CA TRP A 80 -24.96 19.55 -17.99
C TRP A 80 -24.55 18.18 -17.45
N GLN A 81 -24.20 17.27 -18.35
CA GLN A 81 -23.65 15.97 -17.98
C GLN A 81 -22.13 16.02 -18.01
N ARG A 82 -21.52 15.49 -16.94
CA ARG A 82 -20.07 15.36 -16.87
C ARG A 82 -19.59 14.38 -17.95
N GLY A 83 -18.56 14.77 -18.68
CA GLY A 83 -17.99 14.00 -19.78
C GLY A 83 -17.50 12.61 -19.38
N ALA A 84 -17.27 11.79 -20.41
CA ALA A 84 -16.65 10.49 -20.26
C ALA A 84 -15.23 10.62 -19.69
N VAL A 85 -14.75 9.54 -19.06
CA VAL A 85 -13.38 9.47 -18.57
C VAL A 85 -12.42 9.49 -19.75
N THR A 86 -11.43 10.38 -19.70
CA THR A 86 -10.43 10.50 -20.77
C THR A 86 -9.57 9.24 -20.84
N ILE A 87 -9.14 8.86 -22.05
CA ILE A 87 -8.32 7.66 -22.29
C ILE A 87 -6.99 7.79 -21.54
N GLU A 88 -6.44 9.00 -21.51
CA GLU A 88 -5.22 9.37 -20.80
C GLU A 88 -5.36 9.12 -19.31
N TYR A 89 -6.48 9.55 -18.71
CA TYR A 89 -6.75 9.28 -17.30
C TYR A 89 -6.90 7.79 -17.04
N PHE A 90 -7.67 7.08 -17.87
CA PHE A 90 -7.87 5.64 -17.73
C PHE A 90 -6.53 4.89 -17.76
N ASN A 91 -5.68 5.19 -18.73
CA ASN A 91 -4.35 4.59 -18.88
C ASN A 91 -3.44 4.92 -17.70
N ALA A 92 -3.41 6.18 -17.25
CA ALA A 92 -2.63 6.58 -16.08
C ALA A 92 -3.11 5.87 -14.81
N HIS A 93 -4.43 5.73 -14.63
CA HIS A 93 -5.03 5.00 -13.52
C HIS A 93 -4.63 3.52 -13.53
N GLN A 94 -4.77 2.83 -14.67
CA GLN A 94 -4.37 1.43 -14.81
C GLN A 94 -2.88 1.22 -14.57
N ARG A 95 -2.02 2.12 -15.07
CA ARG A 95 -0.57 2.07 -14.79
C ARG A 95 -0.29 2.19 -13.29
N THR A 96 -0.99 3.07 -12.60
CA THR A 96 -0.84 3.28 -11.15
C THR A 96 -1.29 2.05 -10.37
N VAL A 97 -2.43 1.44 -10.71
CA VAL A 97 -2.89 0.18 -10.11
C VAL A 97 -1.85 -0.92 -10.28
N ARG A 98 -1.34 -1.13 -11.50
CA ARG A 98 -0.31 -2.13 -11.79
C ARG A 98 0.96 -1.88 -10.98
N ARG A 99 1.40 -0.61 -10.88
CA ARG A 99 2.59 -0.24 -10.11
C ARG A 99 2.40 -0.54 -8.61
N LEU A 100 1.26 -0.18 -8.03
CA LEU A 100 0.96 -0.47 -6.63
C LEU A 100 0.98 -1.98 -6.36
N ARG A 101 0.36 -2.79 -7.23
CA ARG A 101 0.39 -4.25 -7.11
C ARG A 101 1.80 -4.82 -7.15
N ARG A 102 2.67 -4.33 -8.04
CA ARG A 102 4.07 -4.76 -8.12
C ARG A 102 4.85 -4.39 -6.86
N ILE A 103 4.66 -3.19 -6.33
CA ILE A 103 5.34 -2.76 -5.10
C ILE A 103 4.90 -3.65 -3.93
N LEU A 104 3.59 -3.87 -3.77
CA LEU A 104 3.05 -4.76 -2.73
C LEU A 104 3.54 -6.21 -2.89
N ALA A 105 3.68 -6.72 -4.12
CA ALA A 105 4.25 -8.03 -4.38
C ALA A 105 5.73 -8.10 -3.94
N ARG A 106 6.55 -7.13 -4.35
CA ARG A 106 7.96 -7.05 -3.94
C ARG A 106 8.12 -6.96 -2.42
N LYS A 107 7.24 -6.22 -1.74
CA LYS A 107 7.25 -6.13 -0.28
C LYS A 107 6.92 -7.47 0.39
N ARG A 108 5.99 -8.26 -0.16
CA ARG A 108 5.71 -9.61 0.35
C ARG A 108 6.94 -10.51 0.25
N GLU A 109 7.67 -10.47 -0.86
CA GLU A 109 8.90 -11.25 -1.00
C GLU A 109 9.99 -10.78 -0.03
N MET A 110 10.15 -9.48 0.16
CA MET A 110 11.08 -8.93 1.17
C MET A 110 10.73 -9.41 2.57
N GLN A 111 9.44 -9.37 2.95
CA GLN A 111 8.99 -9.85 4.26
C GLN A 111 9.24 -11.35 4.46
N LYS A 112 9.07 -12.17 3.43
CA LYS A 112 9.42 -13.60 3.50
C LYS A 112 10.92 -13.80 3.73
N TRP A 113 11.74 -13.02 3.03
CA TRP A 113 13.19 -13.08 3.19
C TRP A 113 13.62 -12.66 4.60
N CYS A 114 13.12 -11.53 5.11
CA CYS A 114 13.41 -11.09 6.49
C CYS A 114 13.03 -12.17 7.50
N LYS A 115 11.83 -12.77 7.40
CA LYS A 115 11.40 -13.85 8.29
C LYS A 115 12.33 -15.07 8.25
N LYS A 116 12.81 -15.44 7.06
CA LYS A 116 13.76 -16.55 6.91
C LYS A 116 15.11 -16.21 7.55
N TRP A 117 15.56 -14.97 7.37
CA TRP A 117 16.80 -14.48 7.97
C TRP A 117 16.71 -14.45 9.49
N ASP A 118 15.65 -13.87 10.05
CA ASP A 118 15.42 -13.79 11.49
C ASP A 118 15.38 -15.20 12.10
N ALA A 119 14.68 -16.16 11.47
CA ALA A 119 14.64 -17.55 11.94
C ALA A 119 16.00 -18.26 11.91
N MET A 120 16.87 -17.93 10.95
CA MET A 120 18.23 -18.45 10.90
C MET A 120 19.11 -17.79 11.97
N HIS A 121 18.98 -16.47 12.12
CA HIS A 121 19.73 -15.69 13.10
C HIS A 121 19.43 -16.15 14.53
N ASP A 122 18.15 -16.36 14.87
CA ASP A 122 17.75 -16.85 16.19
C ASP A 122 18.36 -18.21 16.52
N ARG A 123 18.45 -19.11 15.53
CA ARG A 123 19.12 -20.41 15.69
C ARG A 123 20.61 -20.25 15.92
N TYR A 124 21.28 -19.42 15.11
CA TYR A 124 22.71 -19.18 15.24
C TYR A 124 23.09 -18.53 16.58
N VAL A 125 22.29 -17.55 17.04
CA VAL A 125 22.49 -16.92 18.36
C VAL A 125 22.36 -17.96 19.47
N LYS A 126 21.33 -18.81 19.40
CA LYS A 126 21.13 -19.89 20.37
C LYS A 126 22.29 -20.88 20.37
N GLU A 127 22.73 -21.35 19.21
CA GLU A 127 23.89 -22.26 19.09
C GLU A 127 25.18 -21.61 19.64
N ARG A 128 25.39 -20.31 19.39
CA ARG A 128 26.52 -19.56 19.96
C ARG A 128 26.43 -19.48 21.48
N GLU A 129 25.26 -19.21 22.04
CA GLU A 129 25.03 -19.15 23.49
C GLU A 129 25.30 -20.52 24.15
N GLU A 130 24.83 -21.60 23.53
CA GLU A 130 25.10 -22.98 23.98
C GLU A 130 26.61 -23.29 23.94
N LEU A 131 27.30 -22.95 22.86
CA LEU A 131 28.76 -23.12 22.76
C LEU A 131 29.52 -22.27 23.77
N GLN A 132 29.09 -21.04 24.02
CA GLN A 132 29.68 -20.14 25.03
C GLN A 132 29.47 -20.71 26.44
N ALA A 133 28.31 -21.32 26.72
CA ALA A 133 28.00 -21.96 27.99
C ALA A 133 28.86 -23.22 28.24
N CYS A 134 29.23 -23.95 27.18
CA CYS A 134 30.12 -25.12 27.25
C CYS A 134 31.60 -24.78 27.42
N LYS A 135 32.02 -23.50 27.36
CA LYS A 135 33.43 -23.12 27.57
C LYS A 135 33.86 -23.34 29.03
N PRO A 136 35.12 -23.73 29.28
CA PRO A 136 35.67 -23.81 30.64
C PRO A 136 35.56 -22.45 31.35
N ALA A 137 35.26 -22.47 32.66
CA ALA A 137 35.01 -21.27 33.45
C ALA A 137 36.16 -20.23 33.40
N GLU A 138 37.42 -20.71 33.34
CA GLU A 138 38.61 -19.87 33.23
C GLU A 138 38.65 -19.05 31.94
N VAL A 139 38.25 -19.64 30.81
CA VAL A 139 38.20 -18.97 29.50
C VAL A 139 37.00 -18.03 29.40
N ARG A 140 35.90 -18.36 30.07
CA ARG A 140 34.68 -17.52 30.09
C ARG A 140 34.91 -16.23 30.89
N ASN A 141 35.52 -16.34 32.07
CA ASN A 141 35.79 -15.20 32.96
C ASN A 141 36.94 -14.30 32.44
N ALA A 142 37.92 -14.85 31.72
CA ALA A 142 38.99 -14.05 31.10
C ALA A 142 38.49 -13.09 30.02
N SER A 143 37.36 -13.39 29.35
CA SER A 143 36.75 -12.52 28.34
C SER A 143 35.87 -11.40 28.90
N GLU A 144 35.55 -11.42 30.19
CA GLU A 144 34.73 -10.39 30.87
C GLU A 144 35.59 -9.31 31.57
N HIS A 145 36.90 -9.56 31.71
CA HIS A 145 37.86 -8.67 32.40
C HIS A 145 38.84 -7.94 31.46
N ALA A 146 38.62 -7.99 30.14
CA ALA A 146 39.37 -7.25 29.10
C ALA A 146 38.44 -6.29 28.35
#